data_AF-A0A939HDC8-F1
#
_entry.id   AF-A0A939HDC8-F1
#
_cell.length_a   1.000
_cell.length_b   1.000
_cell.length_c   1.000
_cell.angle_alpha   90.00
_cell.angle_beta   90.00
_cell.angle_gamma   90.00
#
_symmetry.space_group_name_H-M   'P 1'
#
loop_
_entity.id
_entity.type
_entity.pdbx_description
1 polymer ?
#
loop_
_entity_poly.entity_id
_entity_poly.type
_entity_poly.pdbx_seq_one_letter_code
_entity_poly.pdbx_strand_id
1 'polypeptide(L)'
;MEGGLSEKKSILYAFLVASLTTPLGAFLIYPLLRNFTSSVMGLLLGFVTGVLIYISAAHLLPEASEHEKDHSYMSFLTGVAFSILLYFVK
;
A
#
# COMPACT_ATOMS: atom_id res chain seq x y z
N MET A 1 18.33 3.03 -11.61
CA MET A 1 18.97 3.44 -10.34
C MET A 1 20.16 2.54 -10.09
N GLU A 2 21.36 3.07 -10.31
CA GLU A 2 22.63 2.35 -10.27
C GLU A 2 23.16 2.23 -8.83
N GLY A 3 22.41 1.55 -7.97
CA GLY A 3 22.95 1.05 -6.71
C GLY A 3 23.67 -0.26 -7.00
N GLY A 4 24.99 -0.33 -6.85
CA GLY A 4 25.82 -1.52 -7.09
C GLY A 4 25.54 -2.74 -6.19
N LEU A 5 24.30 -2.91 -5.71
CA LEU A 5 23.83 -4.09 -5.00
C LEU A 5 23.17 -5.07 -5.97
N SER A 6 23.46 -6.36 -5.74
CA SER A 6 22.75 -7.47 -6.38
C SER A 6 21.23 -7.32 -6.18
N GLU A 7 20.47 -7.55 -7.25
CA GLU A 7 19.00 -7.44 -7.33
C GLU A 7 18.26 -8.06 -6.13
N LYS A 8 18.70 -9.26 -5.70
CA LYS A 8 18.14 -9.96 -4.53
C LYS A 8 18.33 -9.20 -3.21
N LYS A 9 19.47 -8.52 -3.04
CA LYS A 9 19.72 -7.71 -1.84
C LYS A 9 18.86 -6.45 -1.87
N SER A 10 18.68 -5.82 -3.04
CA SER A 10 17.87 -4.60 -3.18
C SER A 10 16.41 -4.86 -2.78
N ILE A 11 15.84 -5.97 -3.25
CA ILE A 11 14.48 -6.39 -2.88
C ILE A 11 14.40 -6.67 -1.38
N LEU A 12 15.38 -7.37 -0.80
CA LEU A 12 15.41 -7.69 0.63
C LEU A 12 15.47 -6.41 1.50
N TYR A 13 16.33 -5.46 1.14
CA TYR A 13 16.43 -4.19 1.86
C TYR A 13 15.15 -3.35 1.72
N ALA A 14 14.59 -3.24 0.52
CA ALA A 14 13.33 -2.52 0.30
C ALA A 14 12.20 -3.12 1.14
N PHE A 15 12.07 -4.45 1.14
CA PHE A 15 11.08 -5.15 1.93
C PHE A 15 11.29 -4.96 3.44
N LEU A 16 12.53 -5.06 3.92
CA LEU A 16 12.86 -4.92 5.34
C LEU A 16 12.59 -3.50 5.84
N VAL A 17 12.97 -2.49 5.06
CA VAL A 17 12.69 -1.08 5.39
C VAL A 17 11.19 -0.81 5.38
N ALA A 18 10.46 -1.21 4.32
CA ALA A 18 9.01 -1.00 4.23
C ALA A 18 8.23 -1.72 5.35
N SER A 19 8.62 -2.96 5.65
CA SER A 19 7.99 -3.76 6.71
C SER A 19 8.27 -3.21 8.10
N LEU A 20 9.41 -2.55 8.31
CA LEU A 20 9.74 -1.93 9.60
C LEU A 20 9.12 -0.54 9.75
N THR A 21 8.98 0.23 8.67
CA THR A 21 8.38 1.56 8.68
C THR A 21 6.93 1.55 9.19
N THR A 22 6.12 0.57 8.79
CA THR A 22 4.70 0.48 9.19
C THR A 22 4.51 0.29 10.71
N PRO A 23 5.08 -0.73 11.37
CA PRO A 23 4.95 -0.92 12.81
C PRO A 23 5.67 0.18 13.61
N LEU A 24 6.79 0.71 13.13
CA LEU A 24 7.45 1.85 13.78
C LEU A 24 6.56 3.10 13.76
N GLY A 25 5.96 3.43 12.62
CA GLY A 25 5.02 4.54 12.51
C GLY A 25 3.82 4.36 13.44
N ALA A 26 3.25 3.15 13.47
CA ALA A 26 2.16 2.81 14.36
C ALA A 26 2.55 2.97 15.84
N PHE A 27 3.74 2.51 16.23
CA PHE A 27 4.24 2.61 17.60
C PHE A 27 4.43 4.07 18.05
N LEU A 28 5.00 4.91 17.19
CA LEU A 28 5.22 6.33 17.48
C LEU A 28 3.91 7.11 17.62
N ILE A 29 2.92 6.81 16.78
CA ILE A 29 1.65 7.56 16.75
C ILE A 29 0.62 7.00 17.74
N TYR A 30 0.75 5.74 18.19
CA TYR A 30 -0.17 5.08 19.12
C TYR A 30 -0.58 5.90 20.37
N PRO A 31 0.35 6.50 21.14
CA PRO A 31 -0.03 7.30 22.31
C PRO A 31 -0.81 8.57 21.93
N LEU A 32 -0.57 9.12 20.74
CA LEU A 32 -1.30 10.27 20.22
C LEU A 32 -2.70 9.86 19.76
N LEU A 33 -2.82 8.74 19.04
CA LEU A 33 -4.08 8.15 18.56
C LEU A 33 -5.08 7.87 19.68
N ARG A 34 -4.61 7.49 20.88
CA ARG A 34 -5.46 7.17 22.04
C ARG A 34 -6.34 8.33 22.50
N ASN A 35 -5.93 9.57 22.23
CA ASN A 35 -6.66 10.77 22.65
C ASN A 35 -7.64 11.30 21.60
N PHE A 36 -7.68 10.72 20.40
CA PHE A 36 -8.59 11.18 19.33
C PHE A 36 -9.96 10.52 19.42
N THR A 37 -11.00 11.30 19.14
CA THR A 37 -12.37 10.81 18.97
C THR A 37 -12.52 10.01 17.68
N SER A 38 -13.47 9.07 17.66
CA SER A 38 -13.82 8.24 16.49
C SER A 38 -14.02 9.04 15.19
N SER A 39 -14.60 10.24 15.27
CA SER A 39 -14.80 11.12 14.11
C SER A 39 -13.48 11.58 13.48
N VAL A 40 -12.49 11.93 14.31
CA VAL A 40 -11.17 12.37 13.83
C VAL A 40 -10.42 11.19 13.22
N MET A 41 -10.49 10.01 13.85
CA MET A 41 -9.93 8.78 13.28
C MET A 41 -10.52 8.48 11.89
N GLY A 42 -11.85 8.60 11.74
CA GLY A 42 -12.52 8.43 10.44
C GLY A 42 -12.04 9.41 9.38
N LEU A 43 -11.82 10.68 9.74
CA LEU A 43 -11.27 11.69 8.83
C LEU A 43 -9.82 11.37 8.43
N LEU A 44 -8.96 10.97 9.36
CA LEU A 44 -7.58 10.60 9.06
C LEU A 44 -7.52 9.35 8.16
N LEU A 45 -8.32 8.32 8.48
CA LEU A 45 -8.40 7.11 7.66
C LEU A 45 -8.92 7.42 6.25
N GLY A 46 -9.98 8.23 6.14
CA GLY A 46 -10.51 8.68 4.85
C GLY A 46 -9.49 9.48 4.04
N PHE A 47 -8.72 10.35 4.69
CA PHE A 47 -7.62 11.07 4.05
C PHE A 47 -6.54 10.12 3.51
N VAL A 48 -6.09 9.15 4.32
CA VAL A 48 -5.10 8.14 3.91
C VAL A 48 -5.64 7.29 2.75
N THR A 49 -6.88 6.84 2.81
CA THR A 49 -7.53 6.11 1.71
C THR A 49 -7.55 6.93 0.43
N GLY A 50 -7.89 8.22 0.50
CA GLY A 50 -7.87 9.10 -0.67
C GLY A 50 -6.49 9.24 -1.30
N VAL A 51 -5.45 9.43 -0.49
CA VAL A 51 -4.06 9.50 -0.97
C VAL A 51 -3.64 8.20 -1.64
N LEU A 52 -3.97 7.04 -1.07
CA LEU A 52 -3.66 5.74 -1.66
C LEU A 52 -4.35 5.54 -3.01
N ILE A 53 -5.64 5.87 -3.13
CA ILE A 53 -6.37 5.80 -4.41
C ILE A 53 -5.72 6.71 -5.45
N TYR A 54 -5.33 7.94 -5.07
CA TYR A 54 -4.65 8.86 -5.98
C TYR A 54 -3.31 8.29 -6.48
N ILE A 55 -2.46 7.78 -5.59
CA ILE A 55 -1.17 7.19 -5.98
C ILE A 55 -1.39 5.98 -6.89
N SER A 56 -2.33 5.10 -6.55
CA SER A 56 -2.66 3.93 -7.36
C SER A 56 -3.15 4.32 -8.76
N ALA A 57 -4.02 5.32 -8.87
CA ALA A 57 -4.57 5.74 -10.16
C ALA A 57 -3.58 6.56 -10.99
N ALA A 58 -2.82 7.46 -10.37
CA ALA A 58 -1.95 8.40 -11.08
C ALA A 58 -0.58 7.82 -11.43
N HIS A 59 -0.07 6.86 -10.65
CA HIS A 59 1.27 6.30 -10.85
C HIS A 59 1.24 4.81 -11.15
N LEU A 60 0.60 4.00 -10.29
CA LEU A 60 0.66 2.54 -10.43
C LEU A 60 -0.11 2.02 -11.65
N LEU A 61 -1.30 2.57 -11.94
CA LEU A 61 -2.14 2.11 -13.04
C LEU A 61 -1.52 2.39 -14.43
N PRO A 62 -0.94 3.58 -14.69
CA PRO A 62 -0.17 3.84 -15.91
C PRO A 62 1.04 2.91 -16.05
N GLU A 63 1.83 2.76 -14.97
CA GLU A 63 3.05 1.95 -14.97
C GLU A 63 2.75 0.46 -15.23
N ALA A 64 1.69 -0.08 -14.61
CA ALA A 64 1.23 -1.44 -14.85
C ALA A 64 0.72 -1.66 -16.29
N SER A 65 0.11 -0.65 -16.90
CA SER A 65 -0.42 -0.73 -18.27
C SER A 65 0.67 -0.57 -19.34
N GLU A 66 1.77 0.09 -18.99
CA GLU A 66 2.91 0.31 -19.88
C GLU A 66 3.84 -0.92 -19.95
N HIS A 67 3.98 -1.65 -18.83
CA HIS A 67 4.92 -2.77 -18.74
C HIS A 67 4.34 -4.14 -19.11
N GLU A 68 3.04 -4.40 -18.88
CA GLU A 68 2.41 -5.67 -19.29
C GLU A 68 0.96 -5.46 -19.77
N LYS A 69 0.64 -5.82 -21.01
CA LYS A 69 -0.70 -5.60 -21.61
C LYS A 69 -1.61 -6.83 -21.61
N ASP A 70 -1.05 -8.04 -21.72
CA ASP A 70 -1.85 -9.26 -21.89
C ASP A 70 -2.40 -9.84 -20.57
N HIS A 71 -1.63 -9.80 -19.47
CA HIS A 71 -2.03 -10.39 -18.19
C HIS A 71 -2.45 -9.39 -17.10
N SER A 72 -2.25 -8.08 -17.35
CA SER A 72 -2.52 -7.02 -16.36
C SER A 72 -4.01 -6.96 -15.96
N TYR A 73 -4.93 -7.12 -16.92
CA TYR A 73 -6.37 -7.15 -16.64
C TYR A 73 -6.79 -8.36 -15.78
N MET A 74 -6.23 -9.54 -16.03
CA MET A 74 -6.55 -10.76 -15.27
C MET A 74 -6.05 -10.66 -13.82
N SER A 75 -4.83 -10.15 -13.64
CA SER A 75 -4.24 -9.92 -12.32
C SER A 75 -5.00 -8.85 -11.54
N PHE A 76 -5.44 -7.78 -12.20
CA PHE A 76 -6.25 -6.73 -11.59
C PHE A 76 -7.62 -7.28 -11.12
N LEU A 77 -8.34 -7.98 -11.99
CA LEU A 77 -9.62 -8.61 -11.65
C LEU A 77 -9.48 -9.60 -10.49
N THR A 78 -8.44 -10.41 -10.50
CA THR A 78 -8.14 -11.35 -9.41
C THR A 78 -7.88 -10.62 -8.09
N GLY A 79 -7.11 -9.53 -8.12
CA GLY A 79 -6.84 -8.71 -6.93
C GLY A 79 -8.10 -8.03 -6.37
N VAL A 80 -9.00 -7.54 -7.23
CA VAL A 80 -10.30 -6.98 -6.80
C VAL A 80 -11.19 -8.07 -6.22
N ALA A 81 -11.29 -9.23 -6.88
CA ALA A 81 -12.08 -10.36 -6.38
C ALA A 81 -11.56 -10.85 -5.02
N PHE A 82 -10.24 -10.93 -4.84
CA PHE A 82 -9.63 -11.27 -3.55
C PHE A 82 -9.92 -10.21 -2.47
N SER A 83 -9.88 -8.93 -2.83
CA SER A 83 -10.20 -7.85 -1.88
C SER A 83 -11.67 -7.92 -1.41
N ILE A 84 -12.59 -8.22 -2.32
CA ILE A 84 -14.02 -8.44 -1.98
C ILE A 84 -14.18 -9.69 -1.13
N LEU A 85 -13.49 -10.78 -1.45
CA LEU A 85 -13.49 -12.01 -0.66
C LEU A 85 -13.07 -11.74 0.80
N LEU A 86 -11.97 -11.00 1.00
CA LEU A 86 -11.51 -10.64 2.35
C LEU A 86 -12.53 -9.82 3.13
N TYR A 87 -13.30 -8.96 2.46
CA TYR A 87 -14.38 -8.22 3.10
C TYR A 87 -15.50 -9.15 3.62
N PHE A 88 -15.83 -10.22 2.90
CA PHE A 88 -16.83 -11.20 3.33
C PHE A 88 -16.35 -12.14 4.45
N VAL A 89 -15.03 -12.34 4.58
CA VAL A 89 -14.43 -13.20 5.60
C VAL A 89 -14.33 -12.51 6.97
N LYS A 90 -14.45 -11.18 7.01
CA LYS A 90 -14.38 -10.34 8.21
C LYS A 90 -15.75 -10.11 8.83
#